data_AF-A0A7I7LK25-F1
#
_entry.id   AF-A0A7I7LK25-F1
#
_cell.length_a   1.000
_cell.length_b   1.000
_cell.length_c   1.000
_cell.angle_alpha   90.00
_cell.angle_beta   90.00
_cell.angle_gamma   90.00
#
_symmetry.space_group_name_H-M   'P 1'
#
loop_
_entity.id
_entity.type
_entity.pdbx_description
1 polymer ?
#
loop_
_entity_poly.entity_id
_entity_poly.type
_entity_poly.pdbx_seq_one_letter_code
_entity_poly.pdbx_strand_id
1 'polypeptide(L)'
;MRALFLAVLMALAVPASGVLVGCSSTTKTADLAVGDCLKLAGPPDRPQATKAACGSEDSNFKVVAVAKDGTDRTECPADVDSSYSSRNVLGGANSTLCLDVDWVLGSCMSVDPDHKTDPFRVGCNDASAPHRQRATQILQDVASPVTVDQCASGVGYTYTERRFVVCVEDVGGSSQT
;
A
#
# COMPACT_ATOMS: atom_id res chain seq x y z
N MET A 1 -41.91 15.53 58.87
CA MET A 1 -41.79 16.93 59.32
C MET A 1 -40.47 17.04 60.06
N ARG A 2 -39.39 17.62 59.55
CA ARG A 2 -39.23 18.97 59.04
C ARG A 2 -38.08 19.00 58.04
N ALA A 3 -38.36 19.49 56.84
CA ALA A 3 -37.38 20.19 56.04
C ALA A 3 -37.00 21.49 56.75
N LEU A 4 -35.79 22.01 56.55
CA LEU A 4 -35.59 23.26 55.82
C LEU A 4 -34.10 23.70 55.82
N PHE A 5 -33.54 23.75 54.60
CA PHE A 5 -32.64 24.75 53.99
C PHE A 5 -31.35 25.22 54.70
N LEU A 6 -30.23 25.17 53.96
CA LEU A 6 -29.58 26.40 53.44
C LEU A 6 -28.48 26.05 52.43
N ALA A 7 -28.49 26.80 51.32
CA ALA A 7 -27.59 26.72 50.19
C ALA A 7 -26.28 27.47 50.43
N VAL A 8 -25.16 26.99 49.88
CA VAL A 8 -23.99 27.81 49.55
C VAL A 8 -23.40 27.34 48.21
N LEU A 9 -23.30 28.29 47.28
CA LEU A 9 -22.64 28.17 45.98
C LEU A 9 -21.12 28.06 46.13
N MET A 10 -20.46 27.27 45.28
CA MET A 10 -19.11 27.56 44.77
C MET A 10 -18.89 26.80 43.46
N ALA A 11 -18.89 27.54 42.36
CA ALA A 11 -18.46 27.06 41.05
C ALA A 11 -16.93 27.07 41.00
N LEU A 12 -16.31 25.93 40.69
CA LEU A 12 -14.92 25.84 40.25
C LEU A 12 -14.91 25.10 38.90
N ALA A 13 -14.72 25.88 37.84
CA ALA A 13 -14.30 25.39 36.55
C ALA A 13 -12.77 25.23 36.52
N VAL A 14 -12.29 24.57 35.45
CA VAL A 14 -10.89 24.51 34.93
C VAL A 14 -10.08 23.28 35.39
N PRO A 15 -9.32 22.60 34.51
CA PRO A 15 -9.56 22.26 33.10
C PRO A 15 -9.38 20.74 32.84
N ALA A 16 -10.01 20.23 31.78
CA ALA A 16 -9.60 18.97 31.18
C ALA A 16 -8.25 19.17 30.46
N SER A 17 -7.14 19.07 31.20
CA SER A 17 -5.81 18.97 30.60
C SER A 17 -5.56 17.54 30.16
N GLY A 18 -6.12 17.21 29.00
CA GLY A 18 -5.61 16.15 28.16
C GLY A 18 -4.17 16.47 27.79
N VAL A 19 -3.24 15.67 28.28
CA VAL A 19 -1.95 15.46 27.62
C VAL A 19 -1.88 13.97 27.37
N LEU A 20 -2.52 13.54 26.29
CA LEU A 20 -2.10 12.32 25.62
C LEU A 20 -0.67 12.58 25.19
N VAL A 21 0.29 11.95 25.87
CA VAL A 21 1.65 11.78 25.34
C VAL A 21 1.47 10.90 24.11
N GLY A 22 1.19 11.54 22.98
CA GLY A 22 1.29 10.94 21.67
C GLY A 22 2.76 10.67 21.44
N CYS A 23 3.19 9.44 21.74
CA CYS A 23 4.32 8.89 21.03
C CYS A 23 3.89 8.88 19.56
N SER A 24 4.36 9.86 18.78
CA SER A 24 4.39 9.72 17.33
C SER A 24 5.32 8.56 17.03
N SER A 25 4.78 7.36 17.07
CA SER A 25 5.40 6.18 16.50
C SER A 25 5.42 6.44 14.99
N THR A 26 6.45 7.13 14.51
CA THR A 26 6.88 6.96 13.14
C THR A 26 7.25 5.48 13.04
N THR A 27 6.30 4.67 12.57
CA THR A 27 6.51 3.25 12.34
C THR A 27 7.74 3.16 11.45
N LYS A 28 8.85 2.70 12.02
CA LYS A 28 10.09 2.58 11.28
C LYS A 28 9.83 1.53 10.20
N THR A 29 10.41 1.73 9.03
CA THR A 29 10.41 0.74 7.94
C THR A 29 10.83 -0.67 8.39
N ALA A 30 11.56 -0.76 9.52
CA ALA A 30 11.96 -1.99 10.21
C ALA A 30 10.81 -2.89 10.72
N ASP A 31 9.55 -2.44 10.70
CA ASP A 31 8.40 -3.19 11.21
C ASP A 31 7.43 -3.69 10.12
N LEU A 32 7.84 -3.66 8.85
CA LEU A 32 7.02 -4.16 7.74
C LEU A 32 7.11 -5.68 7.62
N ALA A 33 5.97 -6.36 7.75
CA ALA A 33 5.83 -7.80 7.60
C ALA A 33 5.04 -8.18 6.35
N VAL A 34 5.08 -9.45 5.96
CA VAL A 34 4.23 -9.99 4.89
C VAL A 34 2.76 -9.69 5.20
N GLY A 35 2.05 -9.14 4.21
CA GLY A 35 0.67 -8.70 4.32
C GLY A 35 0.50 -7.22 4.70
N ASP A 36 1.55 -6.57 5.20
CA ASP A 36 1.50 -5.12 5.42
C ASP A 36 1.50 -4.37 4.09
N CYS A 37 0.81 -3.25 4.06
CA CYS A 37 0.88 -2.31 2.96
C CYS A 37 1.69 -1.07 3.33
N LEU A 38 2.22 -0.41 2.31
CA LEU A 38 3.11 0.72 2.48
C LEU A 38 2.98 1.70 1.32
N LYS A 39 3.42 2.93 1.63
CA LYS A 39 3.79 3.94 0.67
C LYS A 39 5.27 3.80 0.37
N LEU A 40 5.61 3.44 -0.86
CA LEU A 40 6.95 3.57 -1.41
C LEU A 40 7.00 4.89 -2.17
N ALA A 41 7.90 5.78 -1.77
CA ALA A 41 8.03 7.11 -2.36
C ALA A 41 9.48 7.61 -2.29
N GLY A 42 9.74 8.72 -2.95
CA GLY A 42 11.07 9.31 -3.04
C GLY A 42 11.80 8.90 -4.32
N PRO A 43 12.96 9.50 -4.58
CA PRO A 43 13.71 9.21 -5.79
C PRO A 43 14.37 7.81 -5.71
N PRO A 44 14.72 7.18 -6.85
CA PRO A 44 15.27 5.83 -6.89
C PRO A 44 16.55 5.61 -6.07
N ASP A 45 17.35 6.66 -5.84
CA ASP A 45 18.56 6.62 -5.03
C ASP A 45 18.30 6.71 -3.52
N ARG A 46 17.12 7.23 -3.13
CA ARG A 46 16.71 7.47 -1.74
C ARG A 46 15.24 7.12 -1.52
N PRO A 47 14.80 5.88 -1.81
CA PRO A 47 13.42 5.48 -1.59
C PRO A 47 13.09 5.41 -0.10
N GLN A 48 11.84 5.66 0.24
CA GLN A 48 11.30 5.63 1.59
C GLN A 48 10.05 4.75 1.59
N ALA A 49 10.09 3.70 2.40
CA ALA A 49 8.96 2.81 2.64
C ALA A 49 8.32 3.17 4.00
N THR A 50 7.06 3.60 3.97
CA THR A 50 6.28 3.97 5.15
C THR A 50 5.03 3.12 5.23
N LYS A 51 4.78 2.46 6.37
CA LYS A 51 3.58 1.63 6.56
C LYS A 51 2.29 2.44 6.32
N ALA A 52 1.35 1.87 5.59
CA ALA A 52 0.06 2.46 5.26
C ALA A 52 -1.06 1.42 5.44
N ALA A 53 -2.30 1.89 5.55
CA ALA A 53 -3.44 0.98 5.54
C ALA A 53 -3.66 0.43 4.11
N CYS A 54 -3.81 -0.89 3.96
CA CYS A 54 -4.10 -1.48 2.66
C CYS A 54 -5.38 -0.88 2.05
N GLY A 55 -5.34 -0.59 0.75
CA GLY A 55 -6.41 0.07 0.01
C GLY A 55 -6.58 1.57 0.26
N SER A 56 -5.80 2.18 1.18
CA SER A 56 -5.82 3.63 1.38
C SER A 56 -5.14 4.38 0.24
N GLU A 57 -5.44 5.67 0.11
CA GLU A 57 -4.82 6.57 -0.90
C GLU A 57 -3.29 6.59 -0.82
N ASP A 58 -2.72 6.37 0.36
CA ASP A 58 -1.27 6.34 0.57
C ASP A 58 -0.63 4.99 0.24
N SER A 59 -1.41 3.90 0.13
CA SER A 59 -0.90 2.56 -0.10
C SER A 59 -0.75 2.27 -1.59
N ASN A 60 0.50 2.17 -2.06
CA ASN A 60 0.80 1.73 -3.42
C ASN A 60 1.31 0.30 -3.51
N PHE A 61 1.90 -0.24 -2.45
CA PHE A 61 2.44 -1.59 -2.44
C PHE A 61 2.01 -2.39 -1.20
N LYS A 62 1.98 -3.71 -1.36
CA LYS A 62 1.82 -4.72 -0.31
C LYS A 62 3.05 -5.60 -0.25
N VAL A 63 3.54 -5.88 0.95
CA VAL A 63 4.64 -6.82 1.18
C VAL A 63 4.14 -8.25 0.99
N VAL A 64 4.75 -8.99 0.08
CA VAL A 64 4.38 -10.38 -0.21
C VAL A 64 5.44 -11.39 0.24
N ALA A 65 6.67 -10.93 0.40
CA ALA A 65 7.75 -11.71 1.00
C ALA A 65 8.79 -10.76 1.62
N VAL A 66 9.59 -11.31 2.55
CA VAL A 66 10.73 -10.63 3.14
C VAL A 66 11.95 -11.54 3.01
N ALA A 67 12.93 -11.08 2.25
CA ALA A 67 14.25 -11.67 2.13
C ALA A 67 15.11 -11.16 3.30
N LYS A 68 15.53 -12.07 4.19
CA LYS A 68 16.11 -11.76 5.51
C LYS A 68 17.64 -11.82 5.55
N ASP A 69 18.27 -12.34 4.49
CA ASP A 69 19.70 -12.64 4.48
C ASP A 69 20.50 -11.76 3.51
N GLY A 70 20.02 -10.54 3.25
CA GLY A 70 20.74 -9.62 2.38
C GLY A 70 19.91 -8.43 1.88
N THR A 71 20.50 -7.74 0.91
CA THR A 71 19.81 -6.73 0.09
C THR A 71 19.61 -7.24 -1.33
N ASP A 72 19.59 -8.55 -1.52
CA ASP A 72 19.49 -9.14 -2.86
C ASP A 72 18.02 -9.25 -3.28
N ARG A 73 17.71 -8.74 -4.47
CA ARG A 73 16.40 -8.88 -5.11
C ARG A 73 16.16 -10.31 -5.59
N THR A 74 17.21 -11.07 -5.88
CA THR A 74 17.08 -12.45 -6.37
C THR A 74 16.46 -13.42 -5.37
N GLU A 75 16.41 -13.03 -4.08
CA GLU A 75 15.69 -13.76 -3.03
C GLU A 75 14.16 -13.53 -3.06
N CYS A 76 13.68 -12.55 -3.82
CA CYS A 76 12.26 -12.36 -4.06
C CYS A 76 11.75 -13.29 -5.18
N PRO A 77 10.45 -13.65 -5.18
CA PRO A 77 9.82 -14.24 -6.37
C PRO A 77 10.18 -13.45 -7.64
N ALA A 78 10.30 -14.13 -8.78
CA ALA A 78 10.68 -13.44 -10.02
C ALA A 78 9.58 -12.49 -10.54
N ASP A 79 8.35 -12.70 -10.09
CA ASP A 79 7.14 -12.02 -10.58
C ASP A 79 6.63 -10.90 -9.66
N VAL A 80 7.41 -10.45 -8.67
CA VAL A 80 7.02 -9.29 -7.85
C VAL A 80 7.21 -7.98 -8.60
N ASP A 81 6.32 -7.01 -8.35
CA ASP A 81 6.30 -5.72 -9.06
C ASP A 81 7.49 -4.81 -8.69
N SER A 82 7.93 -4.84 -7.42
CA SER A 82 9.05 -4.02 -6.95
C SER A 82 9.74 -4.63 -5.72
N SER A 83 10.90 -4.08 -5.33
CA SER A 83 11.59 -4.40 -4.08
C SER A 83 12.04 -3.14 -3.36
N TYR A 84 12.08 -3.24 -2.04
CA TYR A 84 12.71 -2.24 -1.20
C TYR A 84 13.74 -2.90 -0.26
N SER A 85 15.01 -2.56 -0.42
CA SER A 85 16.07 -3.04 0.47
C SER A 85 16.41 -1.98 1.52
N SER A 86 16.32 -2.36 2.79
CA SER A 86 16.77 -1.54 3.91
C SER A 86 18.14 -2.02 4.38
N ARG A 87 19.07 -1.06 4.53
CA ARG A 87 20.38 -1.32 5.12
C ARG A 87 20.38 -0.84 6.56
N ASN A 88 20.64 -1.73 7.50
CA ASN A 88 20.84 -1.35 8.88
C ASN A 88 22.31 -0.99 9.11
N VAL A 89 22.59 0.32 9.24
CA VAL A 89 23.95 0.85 9.46
C VAL A 89 24.49 0.62 10.88
N LEU A 90 23.66 0.12 11.81
CA LEU A 90 24.02 -0.09 13.23
C LEU A 90 24.15 -1.59 13.60
N GLY A 91 24.31 -2.47 12.61
CA GLY A 91 24.59 -3.89 12.84
C GLY A 91 23.36 -4.80 13.01
N GLY A 92 22.16 -4.30 12.74
CA GLY A 92 20.98 -5.16 12.57
C GLY A 92 20.96 -5.86 11.21
N ALA A 93 20.03 -6.80 11.02
CA ALA A 93 19.89 -7.50 9.73
C ALA A 93 19.46 -6.53 8.62
N ASN A 94 20.10 -6.66 7.46
CA ASN A 94 19.58 -6.08 6.23
C ASN A 94 18.37 -6.91 5.80
N SER A 95 17.42 -6.28 5.11
CA SER A 95 16.28 -6.99 4.57
C SER A 95 15.84 -6.38 3.26
N THR A 96 15.35 -7.24 2.36
CA THR A 96 14.63 -6.82 1.15
C THR A 96 13.16 -7.18 1.30
N LEU A 97 12.29 -6.17 1.17
CA LEU A 97 10.86 -6.37 1.02
C LEU A 97 10.57 -6.66 -0.45
N CYS A 98 9.82 -7.72 -0.71
CA CYS A 98 9.30 -8.07 -2.02
C CYS A 98 7.87 -7.54 -2.11
N LEU A 99 7.59 -6.71 -3.11
CA LEU A 99 6.42 -5.86 -3.16
C LEU A 99 5.59 -6.17 -4.41
N ASP A 100 4.29 -6.30 -4.20
CA ASP A 100 3.30 -6.21 -5.27
C ASP A 100 2.52 -4.92 -5.14
N VAL A 101 1.99 -4.42 -6.25
CA VAL A 101 1.02 -3.31 -6.23
C VAL A 101 -0.18 -3.69 -5.35
N ASP A 102 -0.61 -2.77 -4.51
CA ASP A 102 -1.75 -2.95 -3.62
C ASP A 102 -3.09 -2.82 -4.37
N TRP A 103 -3.34 -3.79 -5.25
CA TRP A 103 -4.57 -3.87 -6.04
C TRP A 103 -5.78 -4.12 -5.15
N VAL A 104 -6.80 -3.28 -5.33
CA VAL A 104 -8.11 -3.40 -4.66
C VAL A 104 -9.20 -3.42 -5.73
N LEU A 105 -10.06 -4.44 -5.68
CA LEU A 105 -11.19 -4.57 -6.61
C LEU A 105 -12.02 -3.28 -6.66
N GLY A 106 -12.29 -2.81 -7.89
CA GLY A 106 -13.05 -1.59 -8.15
C GLY A 106 -12.28 -0.29 -7.94
N SER A 107 -11.09 -0.33 -7.33
CA SER A 107 -10.24 0.85 -7.14
C SER A 107 -9.26 1.03 -8.31
N CYS A 108 -8.75 2.25 -8.46
CA CYS A 108 -7.82 2.59 -9.52
C CYS A 108 -6.40 2.88 -9.02
N MET A 109 -5.43 2.42 -9.81
CA MET A 109 -4.03 2.79 -9.70
C MET A 109 -3.66 3.56 -10.97
N SER A 110 -2.82 4.59 -10.84
CA SER A 110 -2.03 5.08 -11.97
C SER A 110 -0.77 4.23 -12.04
N VAL A 111 -0.55 3.57 -13.17
CA VAL A 111 0.62 2.71 -13.38
C VAL A 111 1.35 3.19 -14.62
N ASP A 112 2.59 3.62 -14.45
CA ASP A 112 3.43 4.05 -15.57
C ASP A 112 3.79 2.84 -16.46
N PRO A 113 3.38 2.82 -17.74
CA PRO A 113 3.70 1.72 -18.65
C PRO A 113 5.21 1.59 -18.93
N ASP A 114 5.98 2.66 -18.72
CA ASP A 114 7.44 2.63 -18.88
C ASP A 114 8.17 2.23 -17.59
N HIS A 115 7.46 2.00 -16.48
CA HIS A 115 8.01 1.67 -15.16
C HIS A 115 9.07 2.67 -14.65
N LYS A 116 8.97 3.96 -15.00
CA LYS A 116 9.89 5.02 -14.55
C LYS A 116 9.48 5.58 -13.20
N THR A 117 8.20 5.51 -12.85
CA THR A 117 7.68 5.92 -11.54
C THR A 117 6.91 4.80 -10.87
N ASP A 118 6.98 4.76 -9.55
CA ASP A 118 6.15 3.86 -8.75
C ASP A 118 4.65 4.12 -9.02
N PRO A 119 3.81 3.07 -9.02
CA PRO A 119 2.38 3.24 -9.11
C PRO A 119 1.86 3.99 -7.88
N PHE A 120 0.70 4.62 -8.03
CA PHE A 120 0.02 5.30 -6.94
C PHE A 120 -1.49 5.17 -7.06
N ARG A 121 -2.18 5.18 -5.92
CA ARG A 121 -3.64 5.08 -5.89
C ARG A 121 -4.25 6.39 -6.36
N VAL A 122 -5.33 6.29 -7.12
CA VAL A 122 -6.03 7.45 -7.66
C VAL A 122 -7.52 7.20 -7.79
N GLY A 123 -8.31 8.27 -7.76
CA GLY A 123 -9.72 8.19 -8.13
C GLY A 123 -9.86 7.78 -9.61
N CYS A 124 -10.73 6.81 -9.89
CA CYS A 124 -10.94 6.34 -11.27
C CYS A 124 -11.40 7.45 -12.24
N ASN A 125 -12.06 8.49 -11.71
CA ASN A 125 -12.55 9.64 -12.48
C ASN A 125 -11.57 10.84 -12.47
N ASP A 126 -10.40 10.72 -11.85
CA ASP A 126 -9.42 11.79 -11.80
C ASP A 126 -8.72 11.92 -13.16
N ALA A 127 -9.27 12.75 -14.03
CA ALA A 127 -8.73 12.98 -15.37
C ALA A 127 -7.29 13.52 -15.38
N SER A 128 -6.78 14.06 -14.27
CA SER A 128 -5.45 14.65 -14.19
C SER A 128 -4.33 13.62 -14.05
N ALA A 129 -4.63 12.43 -13.51
CA ALA A 129 -3.64 11.37 -13.38
C ALA A 129 -3.54 10.54 -14.67
N PRO A 130 -2.34 10.26 -15.18
CA PRO A 130 -2.18 9.46 -16.40
C PRO A 130 -2.40 7.96 -16.12
N HIS A 131 -2.55 7.16 -17.17
CA HIS A 131 -2.49 5.69 -17.13
C HIS A 131 -3.28 5.04 -15.99
N ARG A 132 -4.51 5.50 -15.79
CA ARG A 132 -5.37 5.00 -14.72
C ARG A 132 -5.97 3.66 -15.10
N GLN A 133 -5.81 2.69 -14.21
CA GLN A 133 -6.26 1.33 -14.40
C GLN A 133 -7.08 0.88 -13.20
N ARG A 134 -8.29 0.38 -13.48
CA ARG A 134 -9.18 -0.19 -12.45
C ARG A 134 -8.98 -1.69 -12.36
N ALA A 135 -8.76 -2.22 -11.17
CA ALA A 135 -8.78 -3.66 -10.95
C ALA A 135 -10.24 -4.17 -11.05
N THR A 136 -10.52 -4.99 -12.05
CA THR A 136 -11.86 -5.54 -12.31
C THR A 136 -12.05 -6.91 -11.68
N GLN A 137 -10.96 -7.68 -11.58
CA GLN A 137 -10.97 -9.04 -11.04
C GLN A 137 -9.57 -9.41 -10.56
N ILE A 138 -9.49 -10.26 -9.52
CA ILE A 138 -8.24 -10.87 -9.08
C ILE A 138 -8.46 -12.38 -9.10
N LEU A 139 -7.86 -13.06 -10.07
CA LEU A 139 -7.95 -14.50 -10.26
C LEU A 139 -6.83 -15.17 -9.48
N GLN A 140 -7.17 -16.09 -8.58
CA GLN A 140 -6.23 -16.88 -7.78
C GLN A 140 -6.14 -18.31 -8.33
N ASP A 141 -5.08 -19.03 -7.95
CA ASP A 141 -4.85 -20.44 -8.30
C ASP A 141 -4.99 -20.74 -9.80
N VAL A 142 -4.49 -19.82 -10.62
CA VAL A 142 -4.57 -19.87 -12.08
C VAL A 142 -3.71 -21.03 -12.62
N ALA A 143 -4.30 -21.86 -13.46
CA ALA A 143 -3.58 -22.96 -14.12
C ALA A 143 -2.51 -22.41 -15.07
N SER A 144 -1.38 -23.12 -15.18
CA SER A 144 -0.31 -22.76 -16.11
C SER A 144 -0.70 -23.06 -17.57
N PRO A 145 -0.37 -22.19 -18.54
CA PRO A 145 0.30 -20.89 -18.36
C PRO A 145 -0.62 -19.84 -17.75
N VAL A 146 -0.07 -19.02 -16.84
CA VAL A 146 -0.79 -17.89 -16.23
C VAL A 146 -0.76 -16.73 -17.23
N THR A 147 -1.89 -16.44 -17.87
CA THR A 147 -1.99 -15.42 -18.94
C THR A 147 -3.10 -14.40 -18.70
N VAL A 148 -2.99 -13.24 -19.34
CA VAL A 148 -4.01 -12.18 -19.32
C VAL A 148 -5.28 -12.55 -20.10
N ASP A 149 -5.28 -13.62 -20.89
CA ASP A 149 -6.45 -14.06 -21.65
C ASP A 149 -7.62 -14.49 -20.76
N GLN A 150 -7.34 -14.74 -19.47
CA GLN A 150 -8.37 -15.01 -18.47
C GLN A 150 -9.11 -13.75 -18.01
N CYS A 151 -8.60 -12.57 -18.36
CA CYS A 151 -9.25 -11.30 -18.11
C CYS A 151 -10.21 -10.97 -19.24
N ALA A 152 -11.45 -10.60 -18.89
CA ALA A 152 -12.47 -10.24 -19.88
C ALA A 152 -12.05 -9.05 -20.77
N SER A 153 -11.22 -8.14 -20.25
CA SER A 153 -10.62 -7.02 -20.99
C SER A 153 -9.45 -7.44 -21.89
N GLY A 154 -8.88 -8.63 -21.70
CA GLY A 154 -7.59 -9.04 -22.28
C GLY A 154 -6.38 -8.30 -21.69
N VAL A 155 -6.57 -7.47 -20.66
CA VAL A 155 -5.51 -6.66 -20.04
C VAL A 155 -5.42 -7.00 -18.55
N GLY A 156 -4.20 -7.17 -18.06
CA GLY A 156 -3.96 -7.51 -16.66
C GLY A 156 -2.48 -7.64 -16.34
N TYR A 157 -2.21 -7.90 -15.06
CA TYR A 157 -0.90 -8.19 -14.51
C TYR A 157 -0.85 -9.66 -14.09
N THR A 158 0.10 -10.40 -14.67
CA THR A 158 0.27 -11.84 -14.43
C THR A 158 1.38 -12.11 -13.46
N TYR A 159 1.08 -12.87 -12.42
CA TYR A 159 2.04 -13.30 -11.41
C TYR A 159 2.24 -14.81 -11.57
N THR A 160 3.20 -15.17 -12.41
CA THR A 160 3.34 -16.52 -12.98
C THR A 160 3.87 -17.55 -11.99
N GLU A 161 4.74 -17.14 -11.07
CA GLU A 161 5.30 -17.99 -10.03
C GLU A 161 4.26 -18.25 -8.93
N ARG A 162 3.53 -17.19 -8.56
CA ARG A 162 2.50 -17.24 -7.51
C ARG A 162 1.09 -17.58 -8.02
N ARG A 163 0.95 -17.79 -9.34
CA ARG A 163 -0.25 -18.28 -10.03
C ARG A 163 -1.50 -17.46 -9.79
N PHE A 164 -1.41 -16.14 -9.94
CA PHE A 164 -2.58 -15.27 -9.91
C PHE A 164 -2.50 -14.18 -10.98
N VAL A 165 -3.65 -13.60 -11.32
CA VAL A 165 -3.77 -12.53 -12.32
C VAL A 165 -4.63 -11.42 -11.76
N VAL A 166 -4.16 -10.18 -11.88
CA VAL A 166 -4.98 -8.99 -11.63
C VAL A 166 -5.47 -8.46 -12.97
N CYS A 167 -6.75 -8.65 -13.23
CA CYS A 167 -7.39 -8.12 -14.43
C CYS A 167 -7.70 -6.65 -14.24
N VAL A 168 -7.39 -5.86 -15.27
CA VAL A 168 -7.59 -4.42 -15.24
C VAL A 168 -8.29 -3.91 -16.48
N GLU A 169 -8.79 -2.69 -16.39
CA GLU A 169 -9.25 -1.92 -17.54
C GLU A 169 -8.73 -0.47 -17.43
N ASP A 170 -8.47 0.15 -18.56
CA ASP A 170 -8.06 1.56 -18.60
C ASP A 170 -9.28 2.46 -18.37
N VAL A 171 -9.21 3.34 -17.36
CA VAL A 171 -10.31 4.25 -17.01
C VAL A 171 -9.97 5.67 -17.42
N GLY A 172 -10.10 5.96 -18.70
CA GLY A 172 -9.72 7.27 -19.26
C GLY A 172 -9.36 7.22 -20.74
N GLY A 173 -9.13 6.01 -21.27
CA GLY A 173 -9.16 5.76 -22.71
C GLY A 173 -10.59 5.61 -23.17
N SER A 174 -11.29 6.72 -23.45
CA SER A 174 -12.25 6.66 -24.56
C SER A 174 -11.45 6.25 -25.79
N SER A 175 -11.78 5.08 -26.34
CA SER A 175 -11.24 4.46 -27.56
C SER A 175 -10.39 5.39 -28.42
N GLN A 176 -9.08 5.13 -28.52
CA GLN A 176 -8.38 5.51 -29.74
C GLN A 176 -8.89 4.57 -30.84
N THR A 177 -9.95 5.03 -31.52
CA THR A 177 -10.49 4.43 -32.75
C THR A 177 -9.79 5.07 -33.92
#